data_AF-A0A9D0RAN1-F1
#
_entry.id   AF-A0A9D0RAN1-F1
#
_cell.length_a   1.000
_cell.length_b   1.000
_cell.length_c   1.000
_cell.angle_alpha   90.00
_cell.angle_beta   90.00
_cell.angle_gamma   90.00
#
_symmetry.space_group_name_H-M   'P 1'
#
loop_
_entity.id
_entity.type
_entity.pdbx_description
1 polymer ?
#
loop_
_entity_poly.entity_id
_entity_poly.type
_entity_poly.pdbx_seq_one_letter_code
_entity_poly.pdbx_strand_id
1 'polypeptide(L)' 'VEREDVDIQLAFLPAYAPELNPVEYLWGYLKTHELGNLCADTLHQVSDFARRRLKSMQRRSNLVAAFWEQAELPI' A
#
# COMPACT_ATOMS: atom_id res chain seq x y z
N VAL A 1 -28.08 -11.59 16.64
CA VAL A 1 -27.01 -10.95 15.86
C VAL A 1 -26.08 -12.07 15.44
N GLU A 2 -26.35 -12.65 14.27
CA GLU A 2 -25.51 -13.68 13.68
C GLU A 2 -24.15 -13.04 13.39
N ARG A 3 -23.09 -13.55 14.02
CA ARG A 3 -21.74 -13.13 13.71
C ARG A 3 -21.39 -13.79 12.39
N GLU A 4 -21.24 -13.01 11.33
CA GLU A 4 -20.57 -13.50 10.13
C GLU A 4 -19.16 -13.91 10.53
N ASP A 5 -18.86 -15.20 10.45
CA ASP A 5 -17.53 -15.74 10.71
C ASP A 5 -16.61 -15.27 9.57
N VAL A 6 -15.92 -14.16 9.80
CA VAL A 6 -14.89 -13.63 8.89
C VAL A 6 -13.68 -14.56 8.96
N ASP A 7 -13.35 -15.23 7.86
CA ASP A 7 -12.12 -16.00 7.72
C ASP A 7 -10.92 -15.06 7.53
N ILE A 8 -10.16 -14.85 8.61
CA ILE A 8 -8.93 -14.05 8.60
C ILE A 8 -7.73 -14.99 8.66
N GLN A 9 -6.92 -14.99 7.62
CA GLN A 9 -5.64 -15.70 7.60
C GLN A 9 -4.51 -14.77 8.04
N LEU A 10 -3.63 -15.28 8.91
CA LEU A 10 -2.46 -14.56 9.39
C LEU A 10 -1.19 -15.21 8.83
N ALA A 11 -0.25 -14.40 8.36
CA ALA A 11 1.08 -14.83 7.95
C ALA A 11 2.12 -14.31 8.94
N PHE A 12 3.16 -15.11 9.19
CA PHE A 12 4.28 -14.68 10.03
C PHE A 12 5.19 -13.74 9.25
N LEU A 13 5.48 -12.57 9.83
CA LEU A 13 6.49 -11.63 9.35
C LEU A 13 7.62 -11.55 10.40
N PRO A 14 8.88 -11.84 10.03
CA PRO A 14 10.00 -11.69 10.94
C PRO A 14 10.12 -10.25 11.49
N ALA A 15 10.62 -10.12 12.71
CA ALA A 15 10.90 -8.80 13.28
C ALA A 15 11.95 -8.07 12.44
N TYR A 16 11.74 -6.76 12.25
CA TYR A 16 12.66 -5.89 11.51
C TYR A 16 12.93 -6.30 10.05
N ALA A 17 11.98 -6.98 9.39
CA ALA A 17 12.07 -7.34 7.97
C ALA A 17 11.07 -6.53 7.11
N PRO A 18 11.23 -5.20 6.95
CA PRO A 18 10.34 -4.37 6.14
C PRO A 18 10.35 -4.76 4.65
N GLU A 19 11.45 -5.33 4.15
CA GLU A 19 11.60 -5.81 2.78
C GLU A 19 10.63 -6.93 2.39
N LEU A 20 10.11 -7.67 3.38
CA LEU A 20 9.12 -8.72 3.20
C LEU A 20 7.67 -8.20 3.33
N ASN A 21 7.48 -6.89 3.55
CA ASN A 21 6.16 -6.28 3.67
C ASN A 21 5.79 -5.52 2.38
N PRO A 22 4.79 -5.99 1.59
CA PRO A 22 4.40 -5.34 0.33
C PRO A 22 3.91 -3.90 0.52
N VAL A 23 3.44 -3.55 1.72
CA VAL A 23 2.99 -2.20 2.06
C VAL A 23 4.16 -1.20 2.05
N GLU A 24 5.38 -1.62 2.34
CA GLU A 24 6.55 -0.72 2.27
C GLU A 24 6.85 -0.29 0.83
N TYR A 25 6.68 -1.17 -0.15
CA TYR A 25 6.82 -0.84 -1.57
C TYR A 25 5.69 0.07 -2.07
N LEU A 26 4.47 -0.16 -1.60
CA LEU A 26 3.34 0.75 -1.82
C LEU A 26 3.67 2.17 -1.33
N TRP A 27 4.17 2.29 -0.10
CA TRP A 27 4.58 3.58 0.48
C TRP A 27 5.74 4.21 -0.28
N GLY A 28 6.74 3.41 -0.65
CA GLY A 28 7.86 3.85 -1.47
C GLY A 28 7.39 4.46 -2.78
N TYR A 29 6.50 3.77 -3.50
CA TYR A 29 5.92 4.25 -4.75
C TYR A 29 5.10 5.53 -4.55
N LEU A 30 4.22 5.56 -3.55
CA LEU A 30 3.40 6.74 -3.26
C LEU A 30 4.26 7.97 -2.99
N LYS A 31 5.29 7.84 -2.14
CA LYS A 31 6.16 8.96 -1.77
C LYS A 31 6.99 9.47 -2.94
N THR A 32 7.52 8.57 -3.76
CA THR A 32 8.46 8.93 -4.84
C THR A 32 7.77 9.30 -6.15
N HIS A 33 6.76 8.55 -6.57
CA HIS A 33 6.14 8.69 -7.90
C HIS A 33 4.88 9.54 -7.86
N GLU A 34 4.12 9.49 -6.77
CA GLU A 34 2.83 10.19 -6.67
C GLU A 34 2.96 11.54 -5.95
N LEU A 35 3.72 11.59 -4.86
CA LEU A 35 3.86 12.77 -4.01
C LEU A 35 5.16 13.56 -4.23
N GLY A 36 6.15 13.00 -4.93
CA GLY A 36 7.51 13.55 -4.99
C GLY A 36 7.61 15.00 -5.47
N ASN A 37 6.65 15.44 -6.30
CA ASN A 37 6.59 16.80 -6.85
C ASN A 37 5.28 17.54 -6.48
N LEU A 38 4.54 17.06 -5.48
CA LEU A 38 3.29 17.69 -5.06
C LEU A 38 3.59 18.96 -4.26
N CYS A 39 3.30 20.13 -4.83
CA CYS A 39 3.28 21.40 -4.11
C CYS A 39 1.88 21.63 -3.54
N ALA A 40 1.73 21.48 -2.21
CA ALA A 40 0.49 21.70 -1.50
C ALA A 40 0.72 22.63 -0.31
N ASP A 41 -0.25 23.50 -0.03
CA ASP A 41 -0.13 24.53 1.02
C ASP A 41 -0.47 23.98 2.41
N THR A 42 -1.15 22.83 2.47
CA THR A 42 -1.62 22.24 3.74
C THR A 42 -1.49 20.73 3.76
N LEU A 43 -1.33 20.17 4.96
CA LEU A 43 -1.31 18.73 5.18
C LEU A 43 -2.64 18.05 4.79
N HIS A 44 -3.76 18.78 4.86
CA HIS A 44 -5.06 18.29 4.42
C HIS A 44 -5.06 18.00 2.91
N GLN A 45 -4.54 18.94 2.11
CA GLN A 45 -4.40 18.77 0.66
C GLN A 45 -3.50 17.58 0.32
N VAL A 46 -2.37 17.41 1.02
CA VAL A 46 -1.48 16.24 0.86
C VAL A 46 -2.23 14.95 1.19
N SER A 47 -2.95 14.89 2.31
CA SER A 47 -3.71 13.71 2.72
C SER A 47 -4.78 13.32 1.70
N ASP A 48 -5.53 14.29 1.19
CA ASP A 48 -6.58 14.06 0.20
C ASP A 48 -6.02 13.63 -1.15
N PHE A 49 -4.89 14.21 -1.55
CA PHE A 49 -4.19 13.78 -2.75
C PHE A 49 -3.67 12.34 -2.60
N ALA A 50 -2.97 12.03 -1.50
CA ALA A 50 -2.45 10.69 -1.22
C ALA A 50 -3.56 9.63 -1.22
N ARG A 51 -4.70 9.89 -0.57
CA ARG A 51 -5.87 8.99 -0.59
C ARG A 51 -6.40 8.75 -1.99
N ARG A 52 -6.51 9.80 -2.82
CA ARG A 52 -6.96 9.68 -4.21
C ARG A 52 -5.99 8.84 -5.04
N ARG A 53 -4.68 9.02 -4.86
CA ARG A 53 -3.65 8.23 -5.56
C ARG A 53 -3.66 6.77 -5.11
N LEU A 54 -3.74 6.49 -3.82
CA LEU A 54 -3.92 5.12 -3.30
C LEU A 54 -5.15 4.43 -3.90
N LYS A 55 -6.31 5.09 -3.92
CA LYS A 55 -7.53 4.56 -4.56
C LYS A 55 -7.36 4.31 -6.06
N SER A 56 -6.60 5.17 -6.76
CA SER A 56 -6.29 4.98 -8.17
C SER A 56 -5.34 3.80 -8.40
N MET A 57 -4.32 3.65 -7.54
CA MET A 57 -3.32 2.58 -7.60
C MET A 57 -3.94 1.20 -7.33
N GLN A 58 -4.95 1.12 -6.45
CA GLN A 58 -5.69 -0.11 -6.19
C GLN A 58 -6.28 -0.75 -7.46
N ARG A 59 -6.64 0.08 -8.46
CA ARG A 59 -7.21 -0.38 -9.74
C ARG A 59 -6.15 -0.84 -10.75
N ARG A 60 -4.85 -0.69 -10.43
CA ARG A 60 -3.73 -1.07 -11.29
C ARG A 60 -3.19 -2.43 -10.82
N SER A 61 -3.83 -3.51 -11.24
CA SER A 61 -3.48 -4.89 -10.82
C SER A 61 -2.00 -5.21 -11.01
N ASN A 62 -1.39 -4.81 -12.13
CA ASN A 62 0.03 -5.05 -12.38
C ASN A 62 0.95 -4.31 -11.39
N LEU A 63 0.55 -3.13 -10.92
CA LEU A 63 1.32 -2.38 -9.93
C LEU A 63 1.21 -3.03 -8.55
N VAL A 64 0.01 -3.47 -8.18
CA VAL A 64 -0.23 -4.22 -6.93
C VAL A 64 0.56 -5.53 -6.96
N ALA A 65 0.49 -6.29 -8.05
CA ALA A 65 1.28 -7.50 -8.26
C ALA A 65 2.78 -7.27 -8.06
N ALA A 66 3.34 -6.20 -8.64
CA ALA A 66 4.75 -5.88 -8.49
C ALA A 66 5.15 -5.62 -7.02
N PHE A 67 4.28 -5.05 -6.19
CA PHE A 67 4.57 -4.86 -4.76
C PHE A 67 4.63 -6.18 -3.98
N TRP A 68 3.81 -7.16 -4.36
CA TRP A 68 3.82 -8.50 -3.77
C TRP A 68 5.05 -9.28 -4.20
N GLU A 69 5.36 -9.25 -5.50
CA GLU A 69 6.55 -9.90 -6.05
C GLU A 69 7.83 -9.36 -5.40
N GLN A 70 7.92 -8.04 -5.23
CA GLN A 70 9.07 -7.41 -4.59
C GLN A 70 9.21 -7.75 -3.09
N ALA A 71 8.11 -8.12 -2.44
CA ALA A 71 8.09 -8.64 -1.07
C ALA A 71 8.28 -10.16 -0.99
N GLU A 72 8.60 -10.81 -2.12
CA GLU A 72 8.76 -12.26 -2.25
C GLU A 72 7.48 -13.05 -1.89
N LEU A 73 6.31 -12.41 -2.06
CA LEU A 73 5.01 -13.02 -1.78
C LEU A 73 4.33 -13.55 -3.05
N PRO A 74 3.64 -14.69 -2.98
CA PRO A 74 2.85 -15.20 -4.09
C PRO A 74 1.62 -14.33 -4.35
N ILE A 75 1.18 -14.29 -5.62
CA ILE A 75 -0.07 -13.67 -6.09
C ILE A 75 -1.16 -14.72 -6.19
#